data_AF-A0A1L5L402-F1
#
_entry.id   AF-A0A1L5L402-F1
#
_cell.length_a   1.000
_cell.length_b   1.000
_cell.length_c   1.000
_cell.angle_alpha   90.00
_cell.angle_beta   90.00
_cell.angle_gamma   90.00
#
_symmetry.space_group_name_H-M   'P 1'
#
loop_
_entity.id
_entity.type
_entity.pdbx_description
1 polymer ?
#
loop_
_entity_poly.entity_id
_entity_poly.type
_entity_poly.pdbx_seq_one_letter_code
_entity_poly.pdbx_strand_id
1 'polypeptide(L)' 'MGYKVGDMVVYPRHGAARVEAITERVVKGVKREYLQL' A
#
# COMPACT_ATOMS: atom_id res chain seq x y z
N MET A 1 -0.98 6.62 12.05
CA MET A 1 0.29 6.76 11.31
C MET A 1 0.24 5.75 10.17
N GLY A 2 -0.19 6.21 8.98
CA GLY A 2 -0.26 5.38 7.78
C GLY A 2 1.06 5.45 7.00
N TYR A 3 1.23 4.51 6.07
CA TYR A 3 2.35 4.50 5.14
C TYR A 3 2.27 5.71 4.20
N LYS A 4 3.42 6.20 3.74
CA LYS A 4 3.53 7.30 2.78
C LYS A 4 4.19 6.83 1.49
N VAL A 5 3.92 7.54 0.41
CA VAL A 5 4.65 7.36 -0.86
C VAL A 5 6.13 7.61 -0.61
N GLY A 6 6.97 6.65 -1.00
CA GLY A 6 8.41 6.66 -0.77
C GLY A 6 8.88 5.87 0.44
N ASP A 7 7.98 5.42 1.32
CA ASP A 7 8.37 4.56 2.44
C ASP A 7 8.80 3.18 1.93
N MET A 8 9.84 2.63 2.56
CA MET A 8 10.26 1.25 2.33
C MET A 8 9.51 0.34 3.29
N VAL A 9 8.77 -0.61 2.75
CA VAL A 9 7.97 -1.58 3.50
C VAL A 9 8.39 -3.00 3.18
N VAL A 10 8.30 -3.91 4.14
CA VAL A 10 8.72 -5.30 3.96
C VAL A 10 7.50 -6.21 3.89
N TYR A 11 7.40 -6.99 2.82
CA TYR A 11 6.41 -8.06 2.69
C TYR A 11 7.08 -9.41 2.94
N PRO A 12 6.57 -10.26 3.87
CA PRO A 12 7.27 -11.47 4.35
C PRO A 12 7.75 -12.48 3.30
N ARG A 13 7.23 -12.42 2.07
CA ARG A 13 7.62 -13.29 0.94
C ARG A 13 8.20 -12.57 -0.28
N HIS A 14 8.17 -11.23 -0.30
CA HIS A 14 8.64 -10.43 -1.44
C HIS A 14 9.81 -9.49 -1.08
N GLY A 15 10.19 -9.41 0.20
CA GLY A 15 11.28 -8.54 0.64
C GLY A 15 10.86 -7.09 0.81
N ALA A 16 11.83 -6.18 0.74
CA ALA A 16 11.61 -4.74 0.86
C ALA A 16 11.14 -4.16 -0.48
N ALA A 17 10.01 -3.45 -0.47
CA ALA A 17 9.44 -2.75 -1.60
C ALA A 17 9.18 -1.28 -1.23
N ARG A 18 9.08 -0.41 -2.22
CA ARG A 18 8.87 1.01 -2.01
C ARG A 18 7.43 1.36 -2.36
N VAL A 19 6.73 2.06 -1.47
CA VAL A 19 5.37 2.52 -1.78
C VAL A 19 5.44 3.54 -2.92
N GLU A 20 4.94 3.18 -4.10
CA GLU A 20 4.89 4.04 -5.29
C GLU A 20 3.69 4.98 -5.26
N ALA A 21 2.54 4.47 -4.83
CA ALA A 21 1.30 5.22 -4.79
C ALA A 21 0.36 4.66 -3.72
N ILE A 22 -0.54 5.51 -3.24
CA ILE A 22 -1.60 5.13 -2.32
C ILE A 22 -2.91 5.48 -2.99
N THR A 23 -3.74 4.47 -3.25
CA THR A 23 -5.00 4.63 -3.99
C THR A 23 -6.17 4.13 -3.17
N GLU A 24 -7.26 4.88 -3.16
CA GLU A 24 -8.51 4.40 -2.58
C GLU A 24 -9.32 3.64 -3.61
N ARG A 25 -9.76 2.43 -3.27
CA ARG A 25 -10.64 1.62 -4.11
C ARG A 25 -11.85 1.16 -3.31
N VAL A 26 -13.01 1.17 -3.96
CA VAL A 26 -14.23 0.57 -3.41
C VAL A 26 -14.24 -0.89 -3.82
N VAL A 27 -14.04 -1.78 -2.84
CA VAL A 27 -14.07 -3.22 -3.06
C VAL A 27 -15.21 -3.82 -2.26
N LYS A 28 -16.13 -4.52 -2.94
CA LYS A 28 -17.35 -5.09 -2.34
C LYS A 28 -18.17 -4.06 -1.54
N GLY A 29 -18.28 -2.83 -2.05
CA GLY A 29 -19.01 -1.74 -1.40
C GLY A 29 -18.27 -1.07 -0.22
N VAL A 30 -17.07 -1.53 0.13
CA VAL A 30 -16.26 -0.96 1.23
C VAL A 30 -15.09 -0.17 0.64
N LYS A 31 -14.95 1.10 1.05
CA LYS A 31 -13.76 1.91 0.74
C LYS A 31 -12.55 1.35 1.48
N ARG A 32 -11.50 1.03 0.72
CA ARG A 32 -10.23 0.55 1.26
C ARG A 32 -9.08 1.27 0.57
N GLU A 33 -8.07 1.58 1.38
CA GLU A 33 -6.82 2.16 0.92
C GLU A 33 -5.87 1.03 0.48
N TYR A 34 -5.33 1.14 -0.72
CA TYR A 34 -4.40 0.19 -1.32
C TYR A 34 -3.06 0.87 -1.56
N LEU A 35 -2.03 0.26 -0.99
CA LEU A 35 -0.64 0.63 -1.22
C LEU A 35 -0.16 -0.10 -2.47
N GLN A 36 0.28 0.65 -3.46
CA GLN A 36 1.01 0.13 -4.61
C GLN A 36 2.50 0.14 -4.24
N LEU A 37 3.14 -1.03 -4.36
CA LEU A 37 4.52 -1.32 -3.96
C LEU A 37 5.41 -1.56 -5.18
#